data_AF-A0A3B8SMK6-F1
#
_entry.id   AF-A0A3B8SMK6-F1
#
_cell.length_a   1.000
_cell.length_b   1.000
_cell.length_c   1.000
_cell.angle_alpha   90.00
_cell.angle_beta   90.00
_cell.angle_gamma   90.00
#
_symmetry.space_group_name_H-M   'P 1'
#
loop_
_entity.id
_entity.type
_entity.pdbx_description
1 polymer ?
#
loop_
_entity_poly.entity_id
_entity_poly.type
_entity_poly.pdbx_seq_one_letter_code
_entity_poly.pdbx_strand_id
1 'polypeptide(L)'
;MVENIRENKKIISLIFIGLITVAMFVIFLYSYLNRDKGKPTSLEKRTMNLNAREIINESRTSSNILSEVNKNDFSNLLLVQGASVELQNADIIKNGDASDNDKSRSIGTNSAIVTSFNSQLSMYNSNIETNGVGSNGFYVTGSNAKATISDSDIKTNAYHSAALVAANKGVLNANHVSVYTKSVSSPAIDIVNKDANANIVNTLFETSGALSPIVNASGQVTVDRSTGNSYSSNIAILKDTGNVYFKESTFIAAGGGLPEGFSETGILIYGDNKQVNPQLFSTINSSLNIDKNYPFYRTASMFNIVNTNAVISLTNTSFNFGSGVLAYIKDSNVVINTSGQVLNGSIIMDNKSSLELSLKYNSSYEF
;
A
#
# COMPACT_ATOMS: atom_id res chain seq x y z
N MET A 1 57.94 -26.80 -40.17
CA MET A 1 57.28 -25.47 -40.21
C MET A 1 55.80 -25.56 -40.63
N VAL A 2 55.43 -26.36 -41.63
CA VAL A 2 54.03 -26.52 -42.12
C VAL A 2 53.08 -27.19 -41.11
N GLU A 3 53.59 -28.14 -40.31
CA GLU A 3 52.79 -28.90 -39.34
C GLU A 3 52.32 -28.04 -38.15
N ASN A 4 53.19 -27.14 -37.67
CA ASN A 4 52.92 -26.20 -36.58
C ASN A 4 51.84 -25.16 -36.95
N ILE A 5 51.76 -24.78 -38.24
CA ILE A 5 50.70 -23.90 -38.76
C ILE A 5 49.34 -24.62 -38.79
N ARG A 6 49.32 -25.93 -39.05
CA ARG A 6 48.09 -26.74 -39.13
C ARG A 6 47.50 -27.03 -37.75
N GLU A 7 48.35 -27.27 -36.75
CA GLU A 7 47.90 -27.35 -35.35
C GLU A 7 47.38 -26.03 -34.83
N ASN A 8 48.07 -24.91 -35.07
CA ASN A 8 47.58 -23.59 -34.66
C ASN A 8 46.23 -23.24 -35.29
N LYS A 9 45.98 -23.61 -36.57
CA LYS A 9 44.66 -23.44 -37.19
C LYS A 9 43.57 -24.30 -36.54
N LYS A 10 43.89 -25.53 -36.11
CA LYS A 10 42.93 -26.39 -35.38
C LYS A 10 42.62 -25.82 -34.00
N ILE A 11 43.64 -25.36 -33.27
CA ILE A 11 43.48 -24.75 -31.94
C ILE A 11 42.62 -23.48 -32.03
N ILE A 12 42.90 -22.60 -33.00
CA ILE A 12 42.09 -21.39 -33.24
C ILE A 12 40.64 -21.75 -33.60
N SER A 13 40.43 -22.77 -34.43
CA SER A 13 39.09 -23.27 -34.78
C SER A 13 38.33 -23.80 -33.57
N LEU A 14 38.98 -24.59 -32.71
CA LEU A 14 38.39 -25.11 -31.47
C LEU A 14 38.04 -24.01 -30.47
N ILE A 15 38.90 -23.00 -30.32
CA ILE A 15 38.63 -21.82 -29.48
C ILE A 15 37.43 -21.03 -30.02
N PHE A 16 37.36 -20.84 -31.34
CA PHE A 16 36.27 -20.13 -32.00
C PHE A 16 34.93 -20.87 -31.85
N ILE A 17 34.92 -22.19 -32.03
CA ILE A 17 33.74 -23.04 -31.80
C ILE A 17 33.30 -22.98 -30.33
N GLY A 18 34.25 -23.02 -29.38
CA GLY A 18 33.97 -22.91 -27.95
C GLY A 18 33.35 -21.56 -27.56
N LEU A 19 33.84 -20.46 -28.14
CA LEU A 19 33.28 -19.12 -27.94
C LEU A 19 31.84 -19.01 -28.47
N ILE A 20 31.57 -19.60 -29.64
CA ILE A 20 30.24 -19.62 -30.24
C ILE A 20 29.25 -20.41 -29.37
N THR A 21 29.64 -21.58 -28.85
CA THR A 21 28.76 -22.39 -27.97
C THR A 21 28.47 -21.68 -26.65
N VAL A 22 29.44 -21.01 -26.04
CA VAL A 22 29.22 -20.21 -24.84
C VAL A 22 28.29 -19.03 -25.12
N ALA A 23 28.49 -18.31 -26.21
CA ALA A 23 27.61 -17.21 -26.60
C ALA A 23 26.17 -17.67 -26.85
N MET A 24 25.98 -18.80 -27.56
CA MET A 24 24.65 -19.38 -27.76
C MET A 24 24.00 -19.83 -26.46
N PHE A 25 24.76 -20.39 -25.52
CA PHE A 25 24.24 -20.78 -24.20
C PHE A 25 23.82 -19.56 -23.38
N VAL A 26 24.60 -18.48 -23.39
CA VAL A 26 24.24 -17.21 -22.72
C VAL A 26 22.99 -16.60 -23.34
N ILE A 27 22.88 -16.58 -24.67
CA ILE A 27 21.67 -16.09 -25.37
C ILE A 27 20.46 -16.96 -25.03
N PHE A 28 20.62 -18.29 -25.03
CA PHE A 28 19.56 -19.22 -24.65
C PHE A 28 19.12 -19.02 -23.20
N LEU A 29 20.07 -18.90 -22.26
CA LEU A 29 19.79 -18.69 -20.85
C LEU A 29 19.13 -17.32 -20.61
N TYR A 30 19.58 -16.26 -21.28
CA TYR A 30 18.95 -14.95 -21.27
C TYR A 30 17.53 -15.01 -21.82
N SER A 31 17.32 -15.70 -22.94
CA SER A 31 16.00 -15.88 -23.56
C SER A 31 15.07 -16.72 -22.67
N TYR A 32 15.59 -17.76 -22.01
CA TYR A 32 14.85 -18.62 -21.11
C TYR A 32 14.43 -17.88 -19.84
N LEU A 33 15.35 -17.13 -19.22
CA LEU A 33 15.08 -16.28 -18.04
C LEU A 33 14.13 -15.12 -18.35
N ASN A 34 14.04 -14.70 -19.62
CA ASN A 34 13.17 -13.60 -20.05
C ASN A 34 11.92 -14.06 -20.80
N ARG A 35 11.69 -15.36 -20.98
CA ARG A 35 10.61 -15.92 -21.83
C ARG A 35 9.20 -15.50 -21.41
N ASP A 36 9.02 -15.22 -20.13
CA ASP A 36 7.76 -14.77 -19.53
C ASP A 36 7.78 -13.31 -19.06
N LYS A 37 8.91 -12.61 -19.21
CA LYS A 37 8.97 -11.17 -18.91
C LYS A 37 8.14 -10.40 -19.93
N GLY A 38 6.99 -9.89 -19.49
CA GLY A 38 6.06 -9.10 -20.31
C GLY A 38 4.76 -9.83 -20.68
N LYS A 39 4.62 -11.12 -20.36
CA LYS A 39 3.32 -11.81 -20.48
C LYS A 39 2.50 -11.66 -19.21
N PRO A 40 1.18 -11.47 -19.30
CA PRO A 40 0.33 -11.38 -18.12
C PRO A 40 0.19 -12.76 -17.43
N THR A 41 0.35 -12.75 -16.11
CA THR A 41 0.03 -13.84 -15.18
C THR A 41 -1.47 -14.16 -15.20
N SER A 42 -1.87 -15.27 -14.56
CA SER A 42 -3.30 -15.62 -14.42
C SER A 42 -4.12 -14.53 -13.74
N LEU A 43 -3.55 -13.87 -12.74
CA LEU A 43 -4.19 -12.77 -12.02
C LEU A 43 -4.31 -11.52 -12.89
N GLU A 44 -3.25 -11.17 -13.63
CA GLU A 44 -3.27 -10.04 -14.55
C GLU A 44 -4.29 -10.24 -15.68
N LYS A 45 -4.40 -11.48 -16.20
CA LYS A 45 -5.48 -11.84 -17.14
C LYS A 45 -6.87 -11.64 -16.54
N ARG A 46 -7.08 -11.93 -15.24
CA ARG A 46 -8.35 -11.66 -14.57
C ARG A 46 -8.65 -10.16 -14.48
N THR A 47 -7.64 -9.33 -14.18
CA THR A 47 -7.80 -7.86 -14.16
C THR A 47 -8.03 -7.25 -15.55
N MET A 48 -7.46 -7.86 -16.60
CA MET A 48 -7.74 -7.49 -18.00
C MET A 48 -9.15 -7.87 -18.46
N ASN A 49 -9.75 -8.87 -17.81
CA ASN A 49 -11.10 -9.35 -18.14
C ASN A 49 -12.18 -8.74 -17.22
N LEU A 50 -11.86 -7.67 -16.48
CA LEU A 50 -12.87 -6.91 -15.75
C LEU A 50 -13.80 -6.21 -16.74
N ASN A 51 -15.09 -6.21 -16.44
CA ASN A 51 -16.05 -5.40 -17.19
C ASN A 51 -16.07 -3.98 -16.64
N ALA A 52 -16.22 -2.98 -17.50
CA ALA A 52 -16.40 -1.60 -17.08
C ALA A 52 -17.48 -0.91 -17.91
N ARG A 53 -18.03 0.20 -17.43
CA ARG A 53 -18.85 1.08 -18.28
C ARG A 53 -18.02 1.60 -19.45
N GLU A 54 -16.79 2.01 -19.18
CA GLU A 54 -15.83 2.45 -20.18
C GLU A 54 -14.49 1.73 -20.02
N ILE A 55 -14.00 1.14 -21.12
CA ILE A 55 -12.68 0.54 -21.22
C ILE A 55 -11.84 1.41 -22.15
N ILE A 56 -10.71 1.92 -21.66
CA ILE A 56 -9.73 2.66 -22.45
C ILE A 56 -8.53 1.77 -22.72
N ASN A 57 -8.36 1.42 -23.99
CA ASN A 57 -7.26 0.60 -24.49
C ASN A 57 -6.35 1.35 -25.49
N GLU A 58 -6.62 2.63 -25.72
CA GLU A 58 -5.81 3.52 -26.55
C GLU A 58 -5.39 4.75 -25.73
N SER A 59 -4.16 5.21 -25.92
CA SER A 59 -3.62 6.33 -25.15
C SER A 59 -4.27 7.64 -25.57
N ARG A 60 -4.75 8.43 -24.60
CA ARG A 60 -5.49 9.66 -24.87
C ARG A 60 -5.47 10.64 -23.69
N THR A 61 -5.72 11.90 -23.99
CA THR A 61 -6.09 12.91 -23.00
C THR A 61 -7.59 13.17 -23.09
N SER A 62 -8.27 13.30 -21.95
CA SER A 62 -9.68 13.65 -21.89
C SER A 62 -9.94 14.61 -20.74
N SER A 63 -10.86 15.54 -20.93
CA SER A 63 -11.18 16.59 -19.95
C SER A 63 -12.69 16.73 -19.78
N ASN A 64 -13.15 17.16 -18.60
CA ASN A 64 -14.56 17.45 -18.30
C ASN A 64 -15.47 16.22 -18.48
N ILE A 65 -15.00 15.05 -18.04
CA ILE A 65 -15.79 13.82 -18.07
C ILE A 65 -16.79 13.84 -16.92
N LEU A 66 -18.08 13.69 -17.23
CA LEU A 66 -19.13 13.35 -16.28
C LEU A 66 -19.52 11.89 -16.49
N SER A 67 -19.33 11.05 -15.48
CA SER A 67 -19.63 9.62 -15.57
C SER A 67 -20.29 9.12 -14.29
N GLU A 68 -21.48 8.53 -14.44
CA GLU A 68 -22.23 7.95 -13.33
C GLU A 68 -22.67 6.53 -13.67
N VAL A 69 -22.55 5.60 -12.72
CA VAL A 69 -23.02 4.21 -12.85
C VAL A 69 -23.85 3.80 -11.64
N ASN A 70 -25.14 3.53 -11.89
CA ASN A 70 -26.12 3.12 -10.88
C ASN A 70 -26.37 1.60 -10.80
N LYS A 71 -25.80 0.81 -11.72
CA LYS A 71 -26.12 -0.61 -11.83
C LYS A 71 -25.15 -1.48 -11.02
N ASN A 72 -25.70 -2.43 -10.27
CA ASN A 72 -24.96 -3.46 -9.55
C ASN A 72 -24.13 -4.31 -10.52
N ASP A 73 -22.98 -4.80 -10.05
CA ASP A 73 -22.10 -5.71 -10.79
C ASP A 73 -21.52 -5.19 -12.12
N PHE A 74 -21.66 -3.89 -12.43
CA PHE A 74 -20.75 -3.26 -13.38
C PHE A 74 -19.37 -3.21 -12.72
N SER A 75 -18.45 -4.06 -13.22
CA SER A 75 -17.25 -4.37 -12.46
C SER A 75 -16.31 -3.19 -12.32
N ASN A 76 -16.42 -2.10 -13.09
CA ASN A 76 -15.81 -0.80 -12.84
C ASN A 76 -16.57 0.31 -13.58
N LEU A 77 -16.42 1.57 -13.19
CA LEU A 77 -16.89 2.66 -14.04
C LEU A 77 -15.89 2.95 -15.17
N LEU A 78 -14.61 3.10 -14.84
CA LEU A 78 -13.53 3.31 -15.79
C LEU A 78 -12.42 2.26 -15.62
N LEU A 79 -11.97 1.68 -16.74
CA LEU A 79 -10.90 0.70 -16.77
C LEU A 79 -9.85 1.04 -17.82
N VAL A 80 -8.61 1.29 -17.40
CA VAL A 80 -7.47 1.54 -18.29
C VAL A 80 -6.65 0.26 -18.46
N GLN A 81 -6.44 -0.16 -19.70
CA GLN A 81 -5.82 -1.43 -20.07
C GLN A 81 -4.83 -1.28 -21.23
N GLY A 82 -3.53 -1.48 -20.97
CA GLY A 82 -2.48 -1.39 -21.99
C GLY A 82 -2.31 0.02 -22.60
N ALA A 83 -2.80 1.06 -21.92
CA ALA A 83 -2.87 2.43 -22.43
C ALA A 83 -2.30 3.44 -21.42
N SER A 84 -1.89 4.60 -21.92
CA SER A 84 -1.53 5.77 -21.10
C SER A 84 -2.60 6.84 -21.24
N VAL A 85 -3.28 7.16 -20.15
CA VAL A 85 -4.44 8.05 -20.14
C VAL A 85 -4.20 9.22 -19.21
N GLU A 86 -4.62 10.39 -19.68
CA GLU A 86 -4.65 11.62 -18.89
C GLU A 86 -6.10 12.09 -18.75
N LEU A 87 -6.57 12.28 -17.52
CA LEU A 87 -7.92 12.73 -17.19
C LEU A 87 -7.90 14.03 -16.39
N GLN A 88 -8.62 15.04 -16.88
CA GLN A 88 -8.69 16.36 -16.27
C GLN A 88 -10.14 16.70 -15.94
N ASN A 89 -10.41 17.36 -14.82
CA ASN A 89 -11.74 17.89 -14.50
C ASN A 89 -12.84 16.81 -14.57
N ALA A 90 -12.54 15.59 -14.14
CA ALA A 90 -13.50 14.50 -14.20
C ALA A 90 -14.36 14.47 -12.93
N ASP A 91 -15.65 14.18 -13.08
CA ASP A 91 -16.57 13.91 -11.99
C ASP A 91 -17.17 12.52 -12.18
N ILE A 92 -16.80 11.62 -11.27
CA ILE A 92 -16.98 10.17 -11.38
C ILE A 92 -17.76 9.66 -10.19
N ILE A 93 -18.96 9.15 -10.44
CA ILE A 93 -19.89 8.67 -9.41
C ILE A 93 -20.21 7.19 -9.62
N LYS A 94 -19.96 6.36 -8.61
CA LYS A 94 -20.24 4.91 -8.64
C LYS A 94 -21.18 4.49 -7.51
N ASN A 95 -22.40 4.07 -7.85
CA ASN A 95 -23.45 3.77 -6.86
C ASN A 95 -23.75 2.28 -6.69
N GLY A 96 -23.56 1.45 -7.73
CA GLY A 96 -23.93 0.02 -7.66
C GLY A 96 -23.06 -0.81 -6.70
N ASP A 97 -23.67 -1.79 -6.04
CA ASP A 97 -23.00 -2.70 -5.11
C ASP A 97 -22.18 -3.79 -5.82
N ALA A 98 -21.17 -4.29 -5.12
CA ALA A 98 -20.41 -5.47 -5.49
C ALA A 98 -21.15 -6.74 -5.03
N SER A 99 -21.23 -7.75 -5.89
CA SER A 99 -21.61 -9.11 -5.48
C SER A 99 -20.53 -9.83 -4.65
N ASP A 100 -19.27 -9.37 -4.70
CA ASP A 100 -18.13 -10.03 -4.09
C ASP A 100 -17.11 -8.99 -3.60
N ASN A 101 -17.08 -8.77 -2.29
CA ASN A 101 -16.19 -7.80 -1.65
C ASN A 101 -14.72 -8.23 -1.71
N ASP A 102 -14.45 -9.54 -1.67
CA ASP A 102 -13.09 -10.07 -1.73
C ASP A 102 -12.48 -9.85 -3.12
N LYS A 103 -13.26 -10.01 -4.20
CA LYS A 103 -12.81 -9.63 -5.54
C LYS A 103 -12.63 -8.12 -5.67
N SER A 104 -13.47 -7.35 -5.01
CA SER A 104 -13.39 -5.88 -5.08
C SER A 104 -12.09 -5.39 -4.47
N ARG A 105 -11.70 -5.98 -3.34
CA ARG A 105 -10.42 -5.71 -2.70
C ARG A 105 -9.22 -6.31 -3.44
N SER A 106 -9.31 -7.55 -3.95
CA SER A 106 -8.13 -8.28 -4.47
C SER A 106 -7.76 -7.96 -5.91
N ILE A 107 -8.76 -7.67 -6.76
CA ILE A 107 -8.56 -7.41 -8.19
C ILE A 107 -9.25 -6.14 -8.68
N GLY A 108 -9.91 -5.39 -7.79
CA GLY A 108 -10.48 -4.09 -8.11
C GLY A 108 -11.85 -4.16 -8.76
N THR A 109 -12.61 -5.25 -8.64
CA THR A 109 -14.01 -5.22 -9.07
C THR A 109 -14.81 -4.16 -8.30
N ASN A 110 -15.88 -3.69 -8.90
CA ASN A 110 -16.77 -2.62 -8.48
C ASN A 110 -16.14 -1.25 -8.20
N SER A 111 -14.87 -1.01 -8.55
CA SER A 111 -14.23 0.28 -8.29
C SER A 111 -14.72 1.37 -9.26
N ALA A 112 -14.65 2.64 -8.85
CA ALA A 112 -14.92 3.74 -9.77
C ALA A 112 -13.86 3.77 -10.88
N ILE A 113 -12.58 3.65 -10.53
CA ILE A 113 -11.49 3.63 -11.50
C ILE A 113 -10.53 2.48 -11.23
N VAL A 114 -10.16 1.75 -12.29
CA VAL A 114 -9.08 0.76 -12.27
C VAL A 114 -8.05 1.07 -13.34
N THR A 115 -6.78 1.20 -12.92
CA THR A 115 -5.62 1.17 -13.81
C THR A 115 -4.95 -0.19 -13.72
N SER A 116 -4.94 -0.93 -14.82
CA SER A 116 -4.52 -2.33 -14.82
C SER A 116 -3.16 -2.55 -15.53
N PHE A 117 -2.73 -3.80 -15.64
CA PHE A 117 -1.46 -4.23 -16.25
C PHE A 117 -1.03 -3.40 -17.47
N ASN A 118 0.26 -3.02 -17.52
CA ASN A 118 0.86 -2.21 -18.58
C ASN A 118 0.11 -0.90 -18.89
N SER A 119 -0.56 -0.30 -17.90
CA SER A 119 -1.32 0.94 -18.08
C SER A 119 -0.77 2.06 -17.22
N GLN A 120 -0.96 3.29 -17.70
CA GLN A 120 -0.66 4.50 -16.94
C GLN A 120 -1.90 5.39 -16.91
N LEU A 121 -2.22 5.93 -15.74
CA LEU A 121 -3.28 6.93 -15.58
C LEU A 121 -2.73 8.12 -14.80
N SER A 122 -2.93 9.32 -15.33
CA SER A 122 -2.75 10.59 -14.63
C SER A 122 -4.10 11.28 -14.54
N MET A 123 -4.59 11.54 -13.34
CA MET A 123 -5.85 12.24 -13.09
C MET A 123 -5.61 13.51 -12.27
N TYR A 124 -6.28 14.60 -12.62
CA TYR A 124 -6.14 15.85 -11.87
C TYR A 124 -7.38 16.73 -11.89
N ASN A 125 -7.50 17.56 -10.84
CA ASN A 125 -8.63 18.46 -10.64
C ASN A 125 -9.98 17.74 -10.74
N SER A 126 -10.09 16.55 -10.14
CA SER A 126 -11.21 15.63 -10.35
C SER A 126 -11.89 15.23 -9.05
N ASN A 127 -13.14 14.79 -9.15
CA ASN A 127 -13.95 14.28 -8.05
C ASN A 127 -14.30 12.81 -8.31
N ILE A 128 -14.11 11.97 -7.29
CA ILE A 128 -14.53 10.58 -7.30
C ILE A 128 -15.43 10.33 -6.10
N GLU A 129 -16.69 9.96 -6.32
CA GLU A 129 -17.60 9.55 -5.26
C GLU A 129 -18.09 8.11 -5.47
N THR A 130 -18.02 7.29 -4.43
CA THR A 130 -18.57 5.93 -4.43
C THR A 130 -19.57 5.71 -3.31
N ASN A 131 -20.69 5.07 -3.64
CA ASN A 131 -21.83 4.85 -2.75
C ASN A 131 -22.26 3.38 -2.64
N GLY A 132 -21.69 2.49 -3.46
CA GLY A 132 -22.00 1.07 -3.45
C GLY A 132 -21.08 0.27 -2.54
N VAL A 133 -21.60 -0.78 -1.91
CA VAL A 133 -20.83 -1.75 -1.14
C VAL A 133 -19.71 -2.34 -2.01
N GLY A 134 -18.50 -2.44 -1.47
CA GLY A 134 -17.35 -2.93 -2.22
C GLY A 134 -16.82 -1.95 -3.28
N SER A 135 -17.38 -0.75 -3.41
CA SER A 135 -17.01 0.16 -4.50
C SER A 135 -15.81 1.04 -4.14
N ASN A 136 -14.61 0.61 -4.49
CA ASN A 136 -13.40 1.41 -4.20
C ASN A 136 -13.32 2.67 -5.09
N GLY A 137 -12.61 3.71 -4.63
CA GLY A 137 -12.42 4.95 -5.39
C GLY A 137 -11.43 4.77 -6.56
N PHE A 138 -10.14 4.81 -6.24
CA PHE A 138 -9.04 4.84 -7.19
C PHE A 138 -8.12 3.63 -7.00
N TYR A 139 -8.16 2.69 -7.95
CA TYR A 139 -7.55 1.38 -7.81
C TYR A 139 -6.47 1.14 -8.88
N VAL A 140 -5.30 0.63 -8.49
CA VAL A 140 -4.21 0.25 -9.42
C VAL A 140 -3.74 -1.18 -9.18
N THR A 141 -3.59 -1.96 -10.26
CA THR A 141 -3.19 -3.37 -10.17
C THR A 141 -2.46 -3.91 -11.39
N GLY A 142 -1.54 -4.84 -11.17
CA GLY A 142 -0.81 -5.55 -12.21
C GLY A 142 0.57 -4.97 -12.48
N SER A 143 1.45 -5.78 -13.09
CA SER A 143 2.80 -5.35 -13.45
C SER A 143 2.76 -4.13 -14.37
N ASN A 144 3.67 -3.17 -14.11
CA ASN A 144 3.80 -1.90 -14.83
C ASN A 144 2.54 -1.03 -14.84
N ALA A 145 1.54 -1.32 -13.99
CA ALA A 145 0.40 -0.45 -13.79
C ALA A 145 0.80 0.70 -12.87
N LYS A 146 0.64 1.94 -13.33
CA LYS A 146 0.92 3.14 -12.54
C LYS A 146 -0.25 4.11 -12.62
N ALA A 147 -0.77 4.53 -11.46
CA ALA A 147 -1.81 5.54 -11.39
C ALA A 147 -1.31 6.72 -10.56
N THR A 148 -1.59 7.93 -11.03
CA THR A 148 -1.28 9.20 -10.37
C THR A 148 -2.55 10.01 -10.28
N ILE A 149 -2.86 10.54 -9.10
CA ILE A 149 -3.97 11.47 -8.89
C ILE A 149 -3.47 12.72 -8.16
N SER A 150 -3.85 13.91 -8.62
CA SER A 150 -3.50 15.15 -7.93
C SER A 150 -4.61 16.18 -7.88
N ASP A 151 -4.56 17.07 -6.88
CA ASP A 151 -5.47 18.21 -6.75
C ASP A 151 -6.94 17.77 -6.87
N SER A 152 -7.32 16.68 -6.20
CA SER A 152 -8.58 15.96 -6.42
C SER A 152 -9.22 15.53 -5.11
N ASP A 153 -10.52 15.27 -5.13
CA ASP A 153 -11.27 14.76 -3.98
C ASP A 153 -11.77 13.34 -4.23
N ILE A 154 -11.63 12.48 -3.23
CA ILE A 154 -12.13 11.10 -3.25
C ILE A 154 -13.00 10.87 -2.02
N LYS A 155 -14.24 10.46 -2.24
CA LYS A 155 -15.21 10.17 -1.19
C LYS A 155 -15.80 8.78 -1.37
N THR A 156 -15.74 7.96 -0.33
CA THR A 156 -16.31 6.61 -0.32
C THR A 156 -17.27 6.46 0.85
N ASN A 157 -18.51 6.07 0.57
CA ASN A 157 -19.60 6.15 1.55
C ASN A 157 -20.05 4.79 2.11
N ALA A 158 -19.75 3.69 1.42
CA ALA A 158 -20.34 2.38 1.69
C ALA A 158 -19.36 1.39 2.34
N TYR A 159 -19.90 0.25 2.81
CA TYR A 159 -19.12 -0.82 3.42
C TYR A 159 -18.09 -1.42 2.44
N HIS A 160 -16.90 -1.77 2.92
CA HIS A 160 -15.81 -2.32 2.09
C HIS A 160 -15.37 -1.42 0.91
N SER A 161 -15.29 -0.12 1.13
CA SER A 161 -15.11 0.87 0.06
C SER A 161 -13.89 1.74 0.33
N ALA A 162 -12.70 1.22 0.02
CA ALA A 162 -11.44 1.94 0.22
C ALA A 162 -11.25 3.04 -0.84
N ALA A 163 -10.61 4.15 -0.47
CA ALA A 163 -10.46 5.28 -1.38
C ALA A 163 -9.27 5.13 -2.34
N LEU A 164 -8.06 4.90 -1.83
CA LEU A 164 -6.84 4.72 -2.61
C LEU A 164 -6.34 3.29 -2.46
N VAL A 165 -6.29 2.53 -3.55
CA VAL A 165 -5.97 1.10 -3.47
C VAL A 165 -4.87 0.71 -4.46
N ALA A 166 -3.86 0.01 -3.96
CA ALA A 166 -2.82 -0.61 -4.79
C ALA A 166 -2.72 -2.11 -4.49
N ALA A 167 -2.73 -2.92 -5.55
CA ALA A 167 -2.64 -4.38 -5.45
C ALA A 167 -1.70 -4.96 -6.52
N ASN A 168 -1.21 -6.17 -6.30
CA ASN A 168 -0.54 -7.00 -7.32
C ASN A 168 0.48 -6.24 -8.20
N LYS A 169 1.51 -5.64 -7.60
CA LYS A 169 2.54 -4.80 -8.28
C LYS A 169 2.10 -3.44 -8.82
N GLY A 170 0.84 -3.04 -8.59
CA GLY A 170 0.36 -1.71 -8.92
C GLY A 170 1.12 -0.64 -8.13
N VAL A 171 1.37 0.50 -8.78
CA VAL A 171 2.04 1.66 -8.17
C VAL A 171 1.09 2.84 -8.17
N LEU A 172 0.71 3.28 -6.96
CA LEU A 172 -0.19 4.43 -6.76
C LEU A 172 0.63 5.66 -6.33
N ASN A 173 0.32 6.81 -6.92
CA ASN A 173 0.85 8.09 -6.48
C ASN A 173 -0.30 9.07 -6.26
N ALA A 174 -0.30 9.77 -5.14
CA ALA A 174 -1.27 10.83 -4.87
C ALA A 174 -0.56 12.08 -4.36
N ASN A 175 -0.97 13.24 -4.85
CA ASN A 175 -0.42 14.52 -4.41
C ASN A 175 -1.54 15.55 -4.25
N HIS A 176 -1.66 16.19 -3.08
CA HIS A 176 -2.66 17.24 -2.87
C HIS A 176 -4.09 16.74 -3.09
N VAL A 177 -4.43 15.64 -2.41
CA VAL A 177 -5.74 14.99 -2.52
C VAL A 177 -6.47 15.12 -1.18
N SER A 178 -7.80 15.22 -1.20
CA SER A 178 -8.62 15.02 0.00
C SER A 178 -9.31 13.66 -0.08
N VAL A 179 -9.20 12.87 0.98
CA VAL A 179 -9.76 11.52 1.03
C VAL A 179 -10.72 11.40 2.20
N TYR A 180 -11.97 11.03 1.92
CA TYR A 180 -13.02 10.85 2.90
C TYR A 180 -13.63 9.45 2.79
N THR A 181 -13.58 8.66 3.85
CA THR A 181 -14.24 7.35 3.90
C THR A 181 -15.18 7.23 5.10
N LYS A 182 -16.38 6.71 4.90
CA LYS A 182 -17.45 6.78 5.91
C LYS A 182 -17.72 5.48 6.66
N SER A 183 -17.74 4.35 5.96
CA SER A 183 -18.30 3.10 6.50
C SER A 183 -17.24 2.15 7.03
N VAL A 184 -17.70 1.04 7.62
CA VAL A 184 -16.83 -0.02 8.15
C VAL A 184 -15.99 -0.66 7.04
N SER A 185 -14.78 -1.12 7.39
CA SER A 185 -13.85 -1.81 6.48
C SER A 185 -13.45 -0.98 5.24
N SER A 186 -13.34 0.34 5.39
CA SER A 186 -13.15 1.30 4.30
C SER A 186 -11.96 2.22 4.61
N PRO A 187 -10.71 1.71 4.63
CA PRO A 187 -9.54 2.52 4.91
C PRO A 187 -9.31 3.61 3.84
N ALA A 188 -8.59 4.66 4.20
CA ALA A 188 -8.22 5.71 3.25
C ALA A 188 -7.25 5.18 2.18
N ILE A 189 -6.24 4.42 2.63
CA ILE A 189 -5.26 3.73 1.79
C ILE A 189 -5.29 2.23 2.09
N ASP A 190 -5.43 1.38 1.06
CA ASP A 190 -5.30 -0.07 1.16
C ASP A 190 -4.22 -0.59 0.20
N ILE A 191 -3.13 -1.12 0.77
CA ILE A 191 -2.07 -1.80 0.00
C ILE A 191 -2.22 -3.30 0.20
N VAL A 192 -2.79 -3.96 -0.79
CA VAL A 192 -3.41 -5.27 -0.63
C VAL A 192 -2.39 -6.40 -0.48
N ASN A 193 -1.24 -6.30 -1.15
CA ASN A 193 -0.24 -7.37 -1.21
C ASN A 193 1.19 -6.81 -1.19
N LYS A 194 2.14 -7.68 -0.85
CA LYS A 194 3.56 -7.37 -0.63
C LYS A 194 4.28 -6.60 -1.74
N ASP A 195 3.82 -6.73 -2.97
CA ASP A 195 4.47 -6.20 -4.16
C ASP A 195 3.85 -4.89 -4.67
N ALA A 196 2.72 -4.47 -4.09
CA ALA A 196 2.09 -3.19 -4.38
C ALA A 196 2.72 -2.05 -3.56
N ASN A 197 2.76 -0.86 -4.14
CA ASN A 197 3.41 0.30 -3.54
C ASN A 197 2.57 1.57 -3.72
N ALA A 198 2.61 2.46 -2.73
CA ALA A 198 2.01 3.79 -2.83
C ALA A 198 2.93 4.90 -2.31
N ASN A 199 2.93 6.05 -3.00
CA ASN A 199 3.58 7.28 -2.57
C ASN A 199 2.56 8.41 -2.49
N ILE A 200 2.31 8.92 -1.30
CA ILE A 200 1.25 9.89 -1.02
C ILE A 200 1.85 11.15 -0.42
N VAL A 201 1.49 12.32 -0.94
CA VAL A 201 2.11 13.59 -0.54
C VAL A 201 1.05 14.68 -0.41
N ASN A 202 1.16 15.56 0.59
CA ASN A 202 0.28 16.72 0.76
C ASN A 202 -1.22 16.35 0.84
N THR A 203 -1.57 15.21 1.41
CA THR A 203 -2.94 14.69 1.39
C THR A 203 -3.62 14.90 2.74
N LEU A 204 -4.93 15.17 2.70
CA LEU A 204 -5.82 15.16 3.87
C LEU A 204 -6.60 13.84 3.89
N PHE A 205 -6.66 13.17 5.04
CA PHE A 205 -7.43 11.94 5.22
C PHE A 205 -8.47 12.06 6.34
N GLU A 206 -9.67 11.59 6.09
CA GLU A 206 -10.72 11.43 7.10
C GLU A 206 -11.39 10.07 6.95
N THR A 207 -11.34 9.23 7.99
CA THR A 207 -12.01 7.93 8.00
C THR A 207 -12.94 7.79 9.20
N SER A 208 -14.19 7.37 8.98
CA SER A 208 -15.21 7.35 10.04
C SER A 208 -15.66 5.97 10.51
N GLY A 209 -15.37 4.91 9.75
CA GLY A 209 -15.79 3.55 10.08
C GLY A 209 -14.85 2.82 11.02
N ALA A 210 -15.37 1.80 11.72
CA ALA A 210 -14.51 0.77 12.32
C ALA A 210 -13.74 0.01 11.21
N LEU A 211 -12.63 -0.64 11.55
CA LEU A 211 -11.77 -1.37 10.61
C LEU A 211 -11.29 -0.51 9.43
N SER A 212 -11.21 0.81 9.63
CA SER A 212 -10.95 1.78 8.57
C SER A 212 -9.83 2.72 9.01
N PRO A 213 -8.60 2.22 9.19
CA PRO A 213 -7.46 3.08 9.49
C PRO A 213 -7.20 4.08 8.36
N ILE A 214 -6.35 5.08 8.61
CA ILE A 214 -5.82 5.92 7.54
C ILE A 214 -5.04 5.03 6.56
N VAL A 215 -4.20 4.14 7.09
CA VAL A 215 -3.40 3.19 6.29
C VAL A 215 -3.67 1.74 6.69
N ASN A 216 -4.02 0.90 5.72
CA ASN A 216 -3.96 -0.55 5.82
C ASN A 216 -2.93 -1.09 4.82
N ALA A 217 -1.89 -1.78 5.28
CA ALA A 217 -0.76 -2.14 4.44
C ALA A 217 -0.31 -3.60 4.64
N SER A 218 -0.40 -4.37 3.56
CA SER A 218 0.37 -5.61 3.37
C SER A 218 1.54 -5.44 2.39
N GLY A 219 1.55 -4.35 1.61
CA GLY A 219 2.70 -3.91 0.81
C GLY A 219 3.36 -2.67 1.40
N GLN A 220 3.94 -1.83 0.55
CA GLN A 220 4.65 -0.62 0.98
C GLN A 220 3.84 0.65 0.74
N VAL A 221 3.88 1.57 1.70
CA VAL A 221 3.35 2.93 1.52
C VAL A 221 4.27 3.97 2.18
N THR A 222 4.52 5.04 1.44
CA THR A 222 5.15 6.26 1.96
C THR A 222 4.11 7.37 1.97
N VAL A 223 3.96 8.06 3.10
CA VAL A 223 3.11 9.23 3.25
C VAL A 223 3.96 10.40 3.74
N ASP A 224 3.96 11.50 3.00
CA ASP A 224 4.77 12.69 3.24
C ASP A 224 3.90 13.95 3.35
N ARG A 225 4.24 14.85 4.28
CA ARG A 225 3.58 16.16 4.44
C ARG A 225 2.05 16.11 4.47
N SER A 226 1.50 15.09 5.11
CA SER A 226 0.06 14.81 5.09
C SER A 226 -0.55 14.88 6.48
N THR A 227 -1.87 15.05 6.53
CA THR A 227 -2.61 15.10 7.79
C THR A 227 -3.84 14.21 7.73
N GLY A 228 -4.32 13.74 8.88
CA GLY A 228 -5.59 13.02 8.86
C GLY A 228 -6.10 12.51 10.19
N ASN A 229 -7.39 12.21 10.20
CA ASN A 229 -8.16 11.76 11.35
C ASN A 229 -8.83 10.42 11.05
N SER A 230 -8.64 9.44 11.94
CA SER A 230 -9.45 8.23 11.99
C SER A 230 -10.40 8.28 13.18
N TYR A 231 -11.68 8.58 12.92
CA TYR A 231 -12.67 8.87 13.95
C TYR A 231 -13.16 7.62 14.71
N SER A 232 -13.00 6.43 14.14
CA SER A 232 -13.48 5.17 14.73
C SER A 232 -12.49 4.02 14.62
N SER A 233 -11.26 4.28 14.16
CA SER A 233 -10.24 3.25 13.96
C SER A 233 -8.86 3.72 14.47
N ASN A 234 -7.80 3.09 14.00
CA ASN A 234 -6.42 3.36 14.33
C ASN A 234 -5.70 4.14 13.21
N ILE A 235 -4.47 4.60 13.44
CA ILE A 235 -3.69 5.35 12.44
C ILE A 235 -3.29 4.42 11.29
N ALA A 236 -2.66 3.29 11.63
CA ALA A 236 -2.15 2.35 10.64
C ALA A 236 -2.25 0.89 11.10
N ILE A 237 -2.65 0.01 10.18
CA ILE A 237 -2.56 -1.44 10.30
C ILE A 237 -1.50 -1.94 9.32
N LEU A 238 -0.49 -2.64 9.82
CA LEU A 238 0.50 -3.36 9.04
C LEU A 238 0.24 -4.85 9.21
N LYS A 239 0.03 -5.55 8.09
CA LYS A 239 -0.25 -6.99 8.07
C LYS A 239 0.79 -7.74 7.25
N ASP A 240 1.32 -8.81 7.83
CA ASP A 240 2.26 -9.78 7.24
C ASP A 240 3.57 -9.16 6.72
N THR A 241 3.53 -8.51 5.56
CA THR A 241 4.67 -7.91 4.86
C THR A 241 4.55 -6.39 4.73
N GLY A 242 3.64 -5.79 5.50
CA GLY A 242 3.36 -4.36 5.49
C GLY A 242 4.57 -3.51 5.83
N ASN A 243 4.79 -2.44 5.07
CA ASN A 243 5.82 -1.45 5.33
C ASN A 243 5.24 -0.04 5.21
N VAL A 244 5.34 0.75 6.27
CA VAL A 244 4.76 2.10 6.34
C VAL A 244 5.84 3.12 6.71
N TYR A 245 5.91 4.18 5.92
CA TYR A 245 6.86 5.27 6.11
C TYR A 245 6.10 6.59 6.19
N PHE A 246 6.16 7.26 7.34
CA PHE A 246 5.58 8.59 7.51
C PHE A 246 6.69 9.64 7.62
N LYS A 247 6.47 10.76 6.94
CA LYS A 247 7.38 11.90 6.96
C LYS A 247 6.60 13.19 7.07
N GLU A 248 7.04 14.09 7.94
CA GLU A 248 6.46 15.44 8.08
C GLU A 248 4.92 15.42 8.19
N SER A 249 4.35 14.38 8.80
CA SER A 249 2.91 14.10 8.78
C SER A 249 2.30 14.10 10.18
N THR A 250 1.03 14.47 10.28
CA THR A 250 0.29 14.50 11.56
C THR A 250 -0.98 13.66 11.46
N PHE A 251 -1.08 12.61 12.27
CA PHE A 251 -2.24 11.74 12.30
C PHE A 251 -2.85 11.64 13.68
N ILE A 252 -4.19 11.60 13.71
CA ILE A 252 -5.00 11.47 14.92
C ILE A 252 -5.93 10.27 14.72
N ALA A 253 -6.08 9.45 15.76
CA ALA A 253 -6.99 8.31 15.73
C ALA A 253 -7.79 8.19 17.02
N ALA A 254 -8.90 7.45 16.93
CA ALA A 254 -9.66 7.00 18.10
C ALA A 254 -8.92 5.93 18.89
N GLY A 255 -8.10 5.10 18.23
CA GLY A 255 -7.32 4.02 18.85
C GLY A 255 -8.11 2.73 19.05
N GLY A 256 -9.30 2.58 18.44
CA GLY A 256 -10.16 1.40 18.53
C GLY A 256 -10.57 0.86 17.17
N GLY A 257 -11.71 0.16 17.09
CA GLY A 257 -12.28 -0.33 15.84
C GLY A 257 -11.33 -1.24 15.06
N LEU A 258 -10.68 -2.17 15.77
CA LEU A 258 -9.67 -3.09 15.25
C LEU A 258 -10.30 -4.45 14.90
N PRO A 259 -9.57 -5.31 14.15
CA PRO A 259 -9.99 -6.69 13.97
C PRO A 259 -10.16 -7.40 15.33
N GLU A 260 -11.03 -8.40 15.38
CA GLU A 260 -11.28 -9.15 16.61
C GLU A 260 -9.98 -9.78 17.16
N GLY A 261 -9.83 -9.77 18.47
CA GLY A 261 -8.69 -10.39 19.17
C GLY A 261 -7.48 -9.47 19.38
N PHE A 262 -7.51 -8.22 18.93
CA PHE A 262 -6.46 -7.22 19.19
C PHE A 262 -6.90 -6.19 20.24
N SER A 263 -5.96 -5.82 21.11
CA SER A 263 -6.13 -4.70 22.04
C SER A 263 -6.07 -3.35 21.32
N GLU A 264 -6.79 -2.37 21.86
CA GLU A 264 -6.84 -0.99 21.40
C GLU A 264 -5.44 -0.39 21.20
N THR A 265 -5.23 0.27 20.07
CA THR A 265 -3.93 0.80 19.69
C THR A 265 -4.00 1.89 18.63
N GLY A 266 -3.01 2.78 18.62
CA GLY A 266 -2.78 3.72 17.52
C GLY A 266 -2.24 3.03 16.28
N ILE A 267 -1.35 2.04 16.43
CA ILE A 267 -0.68 1.34 15.33
C ILE A 267 -0.67 -0.16 15.62
N LEU A 268 -1.30 -0.94 14.75
CA LEU A 268 -1.30 -2.40 14.83
C LEU A 268 -0.30 -2.96 13.81
N ILE A 269 0.65 -3.78 14.26
CA ILE A 269 1.60 -4.50 13.41
C ILE A 269 1.45 -6.00 13.70
N TYR A 270 0.95 -6.77 12.75
CA TYR A 270 0.70 -8.19 12.98
C TYR A 270 0.96 -9.07 11.78
N GLY A 271 1.11 -10.37 12.00
CA GLY A 271 1.13 -11.37 10.95
C GLY A 271 0.11 -12.48 11.23
N ASP A 272 -0.46 -13.06 10.18
CA ASP A 272 -1.21 -14.32 10.29
C ASP A 272 -0.24 -15.45 10.67
N ASN A 273 1.00 -15.36 10.19
CA ASN A 273 2.14 -16.16 10.61
C ASN A 273 3.37 -15.28 10.77
N LYS A 274 4.24 -15.58 11.74
CA LYS A 274 5.52 -14.88 11.93
C LYS A 274 6.42 -15.04 10.70
N GLN A 275 6.52 -13.97 9.91
CA GLN A 275 7.33 -13.93 8.70
C GLN A 275 8.82 -13.84 9.04
N VAL A 276 9.68 -14.39 8.17
CA VAL A 276 11.15 -14.28 8.33
C VAL A 276 11.59 -12.82 8.23
N ASN A 277 11.11 -12.10 7.21
CA ASN A 277 11.43 -10.70 7.02
C ASN A 277 10.59 -9.83 7.94
N PRO A 278 11.19 -8.81 8.59
CA PRO A 278 10.46 -7.91 9.45
C PRO A 278 9.55 -6.97 8.66
N GLN A 279 8.42 -6.62 9.26
CA GLN A 279 7.61 -5.46 8.85
C GLN A 279 8.30 -4.17 9.30
N LEU A 280 8.27 -3.15 8.44
CA LEU A 280 8.96 -1.88 8.69
C LEU A 280 7.95 -0.78 8.98
N PHE A 281 8.07 -0.14 10.13
CA PHE A 281 7.35 1.09 10.43
C PHE A 281 8.37 2.21 10.68
N SER A 282 8.31 3.30 9.93
CA SER A 282 9.26 4.40 10.06
C SER A 282 8.54 5.74 10.11
N THR A 283 9.03 6.64 10.96
CA THR A 283 8.51 8.00 11.10
C THR A 283 9.66 9.00 11.17
N ILE A 284 9.50 10.13 10.48
CA ILE A 284 10.47 11.23 10.50
C ILE A 284 9.70 12.55 10.65
N ASN A 285 10.03 13.35 11.66
CA ASN A 285 9.46 14.68 11.88
C ASN A 285 7.91 14.66 11.90
N SER A 286 7.31 13.67 12.55
CA SER A 286 5.87 13.41 12.48
C SER A 286 5.19 13.48 13.84
N SER A 287 3.85 13.54 13.86
CA SER A 287 3.05 13.54 15.08
C SER A 287 1.94 12.50 14.99
N LEU A 288 1.93 11.55 15.93
CA LEU A 288 0.99 10.42 15.94
C LEU A 288 0.22 10.44 17.26
N ASN A 289 -1.10 10.60 17.18
CA ASN A 289 -1.93 10.93 18.32
C ASN A 289 -3.13 10.00 18.42
N ILE A 290 -3.43 9.58 19.64
CA ILE A 290 -4.75 9.07 20.03
C ILE A 290 -5.44 10.24 20.71
N ASP A 291 -6.57 10.70 20.17
CA ASP A 291 -7.20 11.90 20.70
C ASP A 291 -7.89 11.61 22.05
N LYS A 292 -7.61 12.49 23.03
CA LYS A 292 -8.14 12.47 24.39
C LYS A 292 -9.65 12.48 24.50
N ASN A 293 -10.34 12.91 23.45
CA ASN A 293 -11.80 12.96 23.40
C ASN A 293 -12.41 11.59 23.05
N TYR A 294 -11.61 10.62 22.58
CA TYR A 294 -12.09 9.27 22.28
C TYR A 294 -12.06 8.34 23.49
N PRO A 295 -13.00 7.38 23.57
CA PRO A 295 -13.15 6.49 24.73
C PRO A 295 -11.90 5.63 24.99
N PHE A 296 -11.13 5.33 23.96
CA PHE A 296 -9.95 4.47 24.07
C PHE A 296 -8.68 5.22 24.48
N TYR A 297 -8.70 6.54 24.65
CA TYR A 297 -7.49 7.32 24.96
C TYR A 297 -6.68 6.79 26.15
N ARG A 298 -7.37 6.33 27.20
CA ARG A 298 -6.76 5.84 28.44
C ARG A 298 -6.39 4.36 28.42
N THR A 299 -6.77 3.61 27.38
CA THR A 299 -6.54 2.17 27.29
C THR A 299 -5.69 1.78 26.08
N ALA A 300 -5.79 2.53 24.99
CA ALA A 300 -5.09 2.27 23.75
C ALA A 300 -3.60 2.54 23.89
N SER A 301 -2.80 1.52 23.54
CA SER A 301 -1.34 1.66 23.40
C SER A 301 -0.99 2.47 22.15
N MET A 302 0.23 3.02 22.04
CA MET A 302 0.65 3.57 20.74
C MET A 302 0.91 2.45 19.72
N PHE A 303 1.58 1.37 20.14
CA PHE A 303 1.86 0.22 19.30
C PHE A 303 1.35 -1.09 19.89
N ASN A 304 0.72 -1.93 19.07
CA ASN A 304 0.43 -3.32 19.37
C ASN A 304 1.09 -4.21 18.30
N ILE A 305 2.06 -5.02 18.71
CA ILE A 305 2.85 -5.87 17.82
C ILE A 305 2.60 -7.34 18.16
N VAL A 306 2.06 -8.10 17.20
CA VAL A 306 1.57 -9.47 17.44
C VAL A 306 2.02 -10.45 16.36
N ASN A 307 2.59 -11.59 16.76
CA ASN A 307 2.92 -12.71 15.86
C ASN A 307 3.78 -12.29 14.64
N THR A 308 4.78 -11.43 14.83
CA THR A 308 5.56 -10.90 13.71
C THR A 308 6.99 -10.52 14.12
N ASN A 309 7.85 -10.31 13.12
CA ASN A 309 9.11 -9.60 13.30
C ASN A 309 8.87 -8.15 12.86
N ALA A 310 9.33 -7.16 13.62
CA ALA A 310 9.12 -5.75 13.29
C ALA A 310 10.37 -4.91 13.54
N VAL A 311 10.60 -3.93 12.66
CA VAL A 311 11.57 -2.86 12.87
C VAL A 311 10.81 -1.54 12.87
N ILE A 312 10.86 -0.84 14.00
CA ILE A 312 10.24 0.45 14.23
C ILE A 312 11.35 1.51 14.26
N SER A 313 11.33 2.47 13.35
CA SER A 313 12.33 3.54 13.26
C SER A 313 11.69 4.90 13.51
N LEU A 314 12.13 5.61 14.55
CA LEU A 314 11.50 6.83 15.03
C LEU A 314 12.52 7.96 15.06
N THR A 315 12.27 9.02 14.29
CA THR A 315 13.15 10.19 14.23
C THR A 315 12.34 11.46 14.46
N ASN A 316 12.58 12.13 15.58
CA ASN A 316 11.90 13.39 15.92
C ASN A 316 10.37 13.30 15.76
N THR A 317 9.78 12.25 16.31
CA THR A 317 8.34 11.97 16.24
C THR A 317 7.68 12.25 17.57
N SER A 318 6.59 13.02 17.57
CA SER A 318 5.78 13.25 18.78
C SER A 318 4.68 12.21 18.89
N PHE A 319 4.44 11.73 20.12
CA PHE A 319 3.36 10.81 20.43
C PHE A 319 2.43 11.44 21.46
N ASN A 320 1.12 11.28 21.27
CA ASN A 320 0.12 11.58 22.29
C ASN A 320 -0.78 10.35 22.50
N PHE A 321 -0.77 9.80 23.70
CA PHE A 321 -1.64 8.70 24.11
C PHE A 321 -1.78 8.72 25.63
N GLY A 322 -2.94 8.31 26.15
CA GLY A 322 -3.28 8.44 27.57
C GLY A 322 -3.13 7.17 28.39
N SER A 323 -2.85 6.03 27.76
CA SER A 323 -2.71 4.74 28.44
C SER A 323 -1.42 4.60 29.25
N GLY A 324 -0.42 5.42 28.94
CA GLY A 324 0.94 5.25 29.46
C GLY A 324 1.65 4.01 28.91
N VAL A 325 1.06 3.27 27.97
CA VAL A 325 1.69 2.10 27.32
C VAL A 325 2.13 2.48 25.91
N LEU A 326 3.45 2.55 25.72
CA LEU A 326 4.04 2.78 24.41
C LEU A 326 3.82 1.57 23.49
N ALA A 327 4.14 0.37 23.96
CA ALA A 327 4.06 -0.83 23.15
C ALA A 327 3.62 -2.06 23.92
N TYR A 328 2.70 -2.83 23.34
CA TYR A 328 2.45 -4.23 23.66
C TYR A 328 3.10 -5.12 22.61
N ILE A 329 3.91 -6.09 23.05
CA ILE A 329 4.64 -7.02 22.17
C ILE A 329 4.27 -8.46 22.55
N LYS A 330 3.68 -9.19 21.61
CA LYS A 330 3.21 -10.57 21.82
C LYS A 330 3.72 -11.49 20.73
N ASP A 331 4.33 -12.61 21.10
CA ASP A 331 4.95 -13.59 20.20
C ASP A 331 5.83 -12.97 19.08
N SER A 332 6.51 -11.87 19.37
CA SER A 332 7.14 -11.01 18.36
C SER A 332 8.58 -10.67 18.66
N ASN A 333 9.40 -10.50 17.62
CA ASN A 333 10.76 -9.97 17.76
C ASN A 333 10.78 -8.55 17.21
N VAL A 334 11.09 -7.57 18.06
CA VAL A 334 10.97 -6.16 17.72
C VAL A 334 12.32 -5.47 17.88
N VAL A 335 12.70 -4.68 16.88
CA VAL A 335 13.80 -3.72 16.97
C VAL A 335 13.20 -2.33 16.92
N ILE A 336 13.47 -1.51 17.93
CA ILE A 336 13.09 -0.09 17.95
C ILE A 336 14.37 0.74 17.82
N ASN A 337 14.50 1.46 16.72
CA ASN A 337 15.57 2.40 16.44
C ASN A 337 15.09 3.82 16.64
N THR A 338 15.84 4.61 17.40
CA THR A 338 15.47 6.00 17.69
C THR A 338 16.61 6.96 17.38
N SER A 339 16.27 8.17 16.91
CA SER A 339 17.20 9.26 16.64
C SER A 339 16.57 10.61 16.98
N GLY A 340 17.16 11.38 17.89
CA GLY A 340 16.59 12.65 18.34
C GLY A 340 15.19 12.49 18.93
N GLN A 341 14.96 11.42 19.69
CA GLN A 341 13.63 10.95 20.07
C GLN A 341 13.55 10.70 21.57
N VAL A 342 12.56 11.29 22.23
CA VAL A 342 12.18 10.90 23.59
C VAL A 342 11.05 9.88 23.49
N LEU A 343 11.25 8.68 24.02
CA LEU A 343 10.21 7.68 24.16
C LEU A 343 9.65 7.73 25.58
N ASN A 344 8.33 7.79 25.70
CA ASN A 344 7.63 7.81 26.98
C ASN A 344 6.69 6.62 27.08
N GLY A 345 6.54 6.06 28.27
CA GLY A 345 5.54 5.04 28.58
C GLY A 345 6.07 3.61 28.54
N SER A 346 5.33 2.71 29.18
CA SER A 346 5.71 1.31 29.37
C SER A 346 5.78 0.54 28.06
N ILE A 347 6.77 -0.36 27.96
CA ILE A 347 6.80 -1.43 26.97
C ILE A 347 6.52 -2.74 27.69
N ILE A 348 5.47 -3.44 27.28
CA ILE A 348 4.99 -4.68 27.91
C ILE A 348 5.12 -5.81 26.90
N MET A 349 5.78 -6.91 27.29
CA MET A 349 6.00 -8.05 26.40
C MET A 349 5.78 -9.40 27.09
N ASP A 350 5.37 -10.40 26.32
CA ASP A 350 5.27 -11.78 26.80
C ASP A 350 6.64 -12.50 26.85
N ASN A 351 6.68 -13.72 27.39
CA ASN A 351 7.91 -14.51 27.51
C ASN A 351 8.39 -15.14 26.18
N LYS A 352 7.62 -14.99 25.09
CA LYS A 352 7.98 -15.47 23.74
C LYS A 352 8.53 -14.35 22.86
N SER A 353 8.45 -13.12 23.35
CA SER A 353 8.84 -11.92 22.61
C SER A 353 10.26 -11.49 22.95
N SER A 354 10.85 -10.72 22.05
CA SER A 354 12.13 -10.05 22.25
C SER A 354 12.07 -8.60 21.79
N LEU A 355 12.83 -7.74 22.46
CA LEU A 355 12.98 -6.34 22.13
C LEU A 355 14.47 -5.95 22.11
N GLU A 356 14.90 -5.37 21.00
CA GLU A 356 16.13 -4.59 20.92
C GLU A 356 15.76 -3.11 20.83
N LEU A 357 16.18 -2.32 21.81
CA LEU A 357 15.95 -0.87 21.84
C LEU A 357 17.27 -0.12 21.61
N SER A 358 17.39 0.55 20.47
CA SER A 358 18.56 1.35 20.09
C SER A 358 18.27 2.83 20.24
N LEU A 359 18.92 3.47 21.23
CA LEU A 359 18.83 4.89 21.51
C LEU A 359 20.03 5.63 20.90
N LYS A 360 19.83 6.32 19.77
CA LYS A 360 20.89 7.07 19.07
C LYS A 360 20.61 8.57 19.09
N TYR A 361 21.65 9.38 18.89
CA TYR A 361 21.56 10.84 18.67
C TYR A 361 20.61 11.56 19.65
N ASN A 362 21.01 11.69 20.92
CA ASN A 362 20.21 12.38 21.95
C ASN A 362 18.81 11.78 22.18
N SER A 363 18.62 10.49 21.88
CA SER A 363 17.38 9.80 22.24
C SER A 363 17.41 9.33 23.70
N SER A 364 16.25 9.34 24.34
CA SER A 364 16.04 8.84 25.71
C SER A 364 14.78 7.97 25.78
N TYR A 365 14.69 7.16 26.83
CA TYR A 365 13.50 6.40 27.17
C TYR A 365 13.14 6.66 28.63
N GLU A 366 11.90 7.06 28.86
CA GLU A 366 11.35 7.46 30.14
C GLU A 366 10.14 6.57 30.46
N PHE A 367 10.14 6.00 31.67
CA PHE A 367 9.13 5.05 32.14
C PHE A 367 8.08 5.73 33.01
#